data_AF-N6Z5B2-F1
#
_entry.id   AF-N6Z5B2-F1
#
_cell.length_a   1.000
_cell.length_b   1.000
_cell.length_c   1.000
_cell.angle_alpha   90.00
_cell.angle_beta   90.00
_cell.angle_gamma   90.00
#
_symmetry.space_group_name_H-M   'P 1'
#
loop_
_entity.id
_entity.type
_entity.pdbx_description
1 polymer ?
#
loop_
_entity_poly.entity_id
_entity_poly.type
_entity_poly.pdbx_seq_one_letter_code
_entity_poly.pdbx_strand_id
1 'polypeptide(L)'
;MRLRGLAEIEFLIKESEVLTGQAGRVFVISGADKLSYRVRWHPMVIEVERLDSTGAVIDTQHLPPHDFATHSVVEALTAGQLYTAPVQTRH
;
A
#
# COMPACT_ATOMS: atom_id res chain seq x y z
N MET A 1 -9.02 0.98 16.99
CA MET A 1 -7.67 0.54 16.55
C MET A 1 -7.45 0.69 15.04
N ARG A 2 -8.44 0.44 14.17
CA ARG A 2 -8.33 0.53 12.69
C ARG A 2 -7.95 1.91 12.13
N LEU A 3 -8.38 3.01 12.76
CA LEU A 3 -7.98 4.37 12.37
C LEU A 3 -6.46 4.59 12.44
N ARG A 4 -5.75 3.88 13.33
CA ARG A 4 -4.29 3.96 13.40
C ARG A 4 -3.63 3.33 12.18
N GLY A 5 -4.11 2.16 11.73
CA GLY A 5 -3.57 1.49 10.55
C GLY A 5 -3.76 2.32 9.26
N LEU A 6 -4.90 3.01 9.14
CA LEU A 6 -5.16 3.88 7.99
C LEU A 6 -4.16 5.06 7.92
N ALA A 7 -3.97 5.75 9.05
CA ALA A 7 -3.02 6.87 9.15
C ALA A 7 -1.57 6.42 8.95
N GLU A 8 -1.22 5.21 9.39
CA GLU A 8 0.11 4.63 9.20
C GLU A 8 0.38 4.28 7.72
N ILE A 9 -0.59 3.71 7.01
CA ILE A 9 -0.47 3.49 5.55
C ILE A 9 -0.32 4.82 4.81
N GLU A 10 -1.13 5.83 5.14
CA GLU A 10 -1.02 7.17 4.54
C GLU A 10 0.37 7.75 4.79
N PHE A 11 0.85 7.72 6.03
CA PHE A 11 2.18 8.20 6.39
C PHE A 11 3.28 7.50 5.58
N LEU A 12 3.26 6.17 5.52
CA LEU A 12 4.25 5.39 4.78
C LEU A 12 4.24 5.70 3.28
N ILE A 13 3.06 5.93 2.70
CA ILE A 13 2.95 6.36 1.31
C ILE A 13 3.60 7.74 1.13
N LYS A 14 3.24 8.72 1.95
CA LYS A 14 3.78 10.09 1.85
C LYS A 14 5.30 10.15 2.07
N GLU A 15 5.81 9.39 3.01
CA GLU A 15 7.25 9.22 3.20
C GLU A 15 7.94 8.70 1.93
N SER A 16 7.40 7.64 1.32
CA SER A 16 7.94 7.07 0.07
C SER A 16 7.88 8.05 -1.10
N GLU A 17 6.78 8.78 -1.23
CA GLU A 17 6.60 9.82 -2.26
C GLU A 17 7.66 10.93 -2.11
N VAL A 18 7.93 11.38 -0.89
CA VAL A 18 8.97 12.37 -0.59
C VAL A 18 10.36 11.84 -0.93
N LEU A 19 10.66 10.58 -0.59
CA LEU A 19 11.98 9.98 -0.81
C LEU A 19 12.28 9.61 -2.27
N THR A 20 11.26 9.27 -3.06
CA THR A 20 11.44 8.74 -4.43
C THR A 20 10.96 9.67 -5.53
N GLY A 21 10.11 10.64 -5.20
CA GLY A 21 9.36 11.44 -6.17
C GLY A 21 8.34 10.62 -6.99
N GLN A 22 8.09 9.36 -6.63
CA GLN A 22 7.11 8.50 -7.30
C GLN A 22 5.83 8.41 -6.48
N ALA A 23 4.68 8.48 -7.15
CA ALA A 23 3.38 8.39 -6.50
C ALA A 23 3.09 6.97 -5.97
N GLY A 24 2.62 6.90 -4.72
CA GLY A 24 2.27 5.66 -4.05
C GLY A 24 3.43 4.86 -3.47
N ARG A 25 3.10 3.72 -2.87
CA ARG A 25 4.05 2.76 -2.29
C ARG A 25 3.62 1.33 -2.56
N VAL A 26 4.60 0.43 -2.75
CA VAL A 26 4.35 -1.00 -2.88
C VAL A 26 4.46 -1.68 -1.53
N PHE A 27 3.41 -2.40 -1.17
CA PHE A 27 3.29 -3.22 0.03
C PHE A 27 3.20 -4.69 -0.35
N VAL A 28 3.83 -5.55 0.46
CA VAL A 28 3.83 -7.00 0.27
C VAL A 28 3.28 -7.65 1.53
N ILE A 29 2.22 -8.43 1.39
CA ILE A 29 1.65 -9.21 2.50
C ILE A 29 2.42 -10.53 2.62
N SER A 30 2.87 -10.84 3.84
CA SER A 30 3.53 -12.10 4.18
C SER A 30 2.63 -13.31 3.87
N GLY A 31 3.17 -14.38 3.29
CA GLY A 31 2.44 -15.60 3.00
C GLY A 31 3.05 -16.39 1.84
N ALA A 32 2.45 -17.53 1.49
CA ALA A 32 2.91 -18.37 0.38
C ALA A 32 2.84 -17.63 -0.96
N ASP A 33 1.76 -16.87 -1.19
CA ASP A 33 1.50 -16.16 -2.44
C ASP A 33 2.16 -14.78 -2.54
N LYS A 34 2.74 -14.27 -1.43
CA LYS A 34 3.40 -12.95 -1.33
C LYS A 34 2.66 -11.84 -2.11
N LEU A 35 1.40 -11.61 -1.75
CA LEU A 35 0.54 -10.67 -2.46
C LEU A 35 1.11 -9.26 -2.42
N SER A 36 1.30 -8.67 -3.60
CA SER A 36 1.89 -7.33 -3.76
C SER A 36 0.82 -6.34 -4.18
N TYR A 37 0.79 -5.18 -3.52
CA TYR A 37 -0.16 -4.10 -3.80
C TYR A 37 0.57 -2.78 -3.94
N ARG A 38 0.32 -2.03 -5.02
CA ARG A 38 0.69 -0.62 -5.10
C ARG A 38 -0.50 0.22 -4.64
N VAL A 39 -0.28 1.05 -3.63
CA VAL A 39 -1.32 1.92 -3.08
C VAL A 39 -0.96 3.38 -3.37
N ARG A 40 -1.85 4.11 -4.04
CA ARG A 40 -1.75 5.55 -4.24
C ARG A 40 -2.83 6.26 -3.43
N TRP A 41 -2.41 7.32 -2.75
CA TRP A 41 -3.27 8.04 -1.83
C TRP A 41 -3.72 9.39 -2.40
N HIS A 42 -4.99 9.50 -2.75
CA HIS A 42 -5.64 10.75 -3.15
C HIS A 42 -6.63 11.22 -2.08
N PRO A 43 -6.96 12.52 -2.02
CA PRO A 43 -7.79 13.08 -0.95
C PRO A 43 -9.18 12.45 -0.79
N MET A 44 -9.77 11.91 -1.87
CA MET A 44 -11.13 11.35 -1.85
C MET A 44 -11.18 9.85 -2.19
N VAL A 45 -10.09 9.30 -2.72
CA VAL A 45 -10.05 7.93 -3.23
C VAL A 45 -8.65 7.35 -3.02
N ILE A 46 -8.61 6.08 -2.67
CA ILE A 46 -7.40 5.30 -2.56
C ILE A 46 -7.40 4.33 -3.72
N GLU A 47 -6.38 4.44 -4.57
CA GLU A 47 -6.18 3.50 -5.67
C GLU A 47 -5.30 2.37 -5.17
N VAL A 48 -5.77 1.13 -5.38
CA VAL A 48 -5.09 -0.09 -4.95
C VAL A 48 -4.93 -0.99 -6.16
N GLU A 49 -3.72 -1.07 -6.68
CA GLU A 49 -3.36 -1.99 -7.75
C GLU A 49 -2.82 -3.29 -7.15
N ARG A 50 -3.39 -4.43 -7.52
CA ARG A 50 -2.79 -5.74 -7.26
C ARG A 50 -1.75 -6.00 -8.34
N LEU A 51 -0.55 -6.38 -7.90
CA LEU A 51 0.58 -6.68 -8.77
C LEU A 51 0.84 -8.18 -8.84
N ASP A 52 1.29 -8.66 -10.00
CA ASP A 52 1.89 -9.98 -10.13
C ASP A 52 3.36 -10.00 -9.68
N SER A 53 4.02 -11.16 -9.82
CA SER A 53 5.43 -11.34 -9.45
C SER A 53 6.41 -10.53 -10.31
N THR A 54 5.99 -10.04 -11.47
CA THR A 54 6.78 -9.18 -12.36
C THR A 54 6.59 -7.68 -12.06
N GLY A 55 5.63 -7.35 -11.18
CA GLY A 55 5.24 -5.98 -10.88
C GLY A 55 4.22 -5.39 -11.85
N ALA A 56 3.66 -6.21 -12.74
CA ALA A 56 2.58 -5.80 -13.64
C ALA A 56 1.24 -5.76 -12.90
N VAL A 57 0.38 -4.82 -13.28
CA VAL A 57 -0.95 -4.66 -12.68
C VAL A 57 -1.88 -5.73 -13.21
N ILE A 58 -2.49 -6.50 -12.31
CA ILE A 58 -3.47 -7.54 -12.65
C ILE A 58 -4.90 -7.19 -12.20
N ASP A 59 -5.05 -6.26 -11.27
CA ASP A 59 -6.34 -5.72 -10.82
C ASP A 59 -6.15 -4.31 -10.26
N THR A 60 -7.17 -3.46 -10.36
CA THR A 60 -7.17 -2.09 -9.82
C THR A 60 -8.50 -1.79 -9.14
N GLN A 61 -8.43 -1.39 -7.87
CA GLN A 61 -9.58 -0.99 -7.09
C GLN A 61 -9.47 0.49 -6.71
N HIS A 62 -10.60 1.18 -6.71
CA HIS A 62 -10.72 2.57 -6.29
C HIS A 62 -11.66 2.62 -5.11
N LEU A 63 -11.11 2.80 -3.91
CA LEU A 63 -11.84 2.66 -2.67
C LEU A 63 -11.90 4.00 -1.93
N PRO A 64 -13.06 4.41 -1.38
CA PRO A 64 -13.08 5.48 -0.40
C PRO A 64 -12.36 5.03 0.88
N PRO A 65 -11.88 5.97 1.73
CA PRO A 65 -11.10 5.63 2.92
C PRO A 65 -11.77 4.66 3.90
N HIS A 66 -13.11 4.69 3.98
CA HIS A 66 -13.86 3.79 4.87
C HIS A 66 -13.85 2.34 4.40
N ASP A 67 -13.93 2.10 3.09
CA ASP A 67 -13.84 0.75 2.51
C ASP A 67 -12.40 0.23 2.54
N PHE A 68 -11.42 1.11 2.28
CA PHE A 68 -10.02 0.75 2.37
C PHE A 68 -9.59 0.37 3.80
N ALA A 69 -10.23 0.92 4.83
CA ALA A 69 -9.95 0.57 6.23
C ALA A 69 -10.21 -0.91 6.57
N THR A 70 -10.95 -1.64 5.72
CA THR A 70 -11.17 -3.09 5.81
C THR A 70 -10.44 -3.88 4.73
N HIS A 71 -9.57 -3.24 3.94
CA HIS A 71 -8.78 -3.91 2.91
C HIS A 71 -7.66 -4.76 3.54
N SER A 72 -7.29 -5.85 2.86
CA SER A 72 -6.28 -6.82 3.35
C SER A 72 -4.92 -6.20 3.67
N VAL A 73 -4.57 -5.08 3.01
CA VAL A 73 -3.35 -4.30 3.30
C VAL A 73 -3.37 -3.76 4.74
N VAL A 74 -4.49 -3.18 5.18
CA VAL A 74 -4.65 -2.62 6.53
C VAL A 74 -4.73 -3.75 7.58
N GLU A 75 -5.39 -4.85 7.24
CA GLU A 75 -5.43 -6.03 8.10
C GLU A 75 -4.04 -6.63 8.31
N ALA A 76 -3.27 -6.80 7.23
CA ALA A 76 -1.90 -7.29 7.29
C ALA A 76 -0.98 -6.35 8.08
N LEU A 77 -1.14 -5.04 7.97
CA LEU A 77 -0.40 -4.08 8.81
C LEU A 77 -0.70 -4.33 10.29
N THR A 78 -1.99 -4.43 10.63
CA THR A 78 -2.45 -4.65 12.02
C THR A 78 -1.94 -5.98 12.59
N ALA A 79 -1.79 -6.99 11.73
CA ALA A 79 -1.26 -8.31 12.09
C ALA A 79 0.28 -8.38 12.11
N GLY A 80 1.00 -7.31 11.76
CA GLY A 80 2.47 -7.33 11.65
C GLY A 80 2.99 -8.14 10.47
N GLN A 81 2.17 -8.32 9.43
CA GLN A 81 2.41 -9.14 8.24
C GLN A 81 2.65 -8.32 6.97
N LEU A 82 2.71 -7.00 7.09
CA LEU A 82 2.91 -6.10 5.96
C LEU A 82 4.37 -5.68 5.87
N TYR A 83 4.98 -5.94 4.72
CA TYR A 83 6.32 -5.49 4.38
C TYR A 83 6.25 -4.42 3.30
N THR A 84 7.29 -3.59 3.21
CA THR A 84 7.44 -2.62 2.13
C THR A 84 8.66 -2.95 1.31
N ALA A 85 8.57 -2.79 -0.01
CA ALA A 85 9.76 -2.88 -0.85
C ALA A 85 10.79 -1.81 -0.41
N PRO A 86 12.11 -2.09 -0.53
CA PRO A 86 13.14 -1.11 -0.21
C PRO A 86 12.95 0.15 -1.05
N VAL A 87 12.93 1.32 -0.40
CA VAL A 87 12.88 2.61 -1.08
C VAL A 87 14.28 2.90 -1.65
N GLN A 88 14.40 2.89 -2.99
CA GLN A 88 15.64 3.29 -3.65
C GLN A 88 15.61 4.80 -3.88
N THR A 89 16.39 5.55 -3.09
CA THR A 89 16.60 6.98 -3.30
C THR A 89 17.52 7.19 -4.51
N ARG A 90 17.09 7.95 -5.52
CA ARG A 90 18.01 8.42 -6.57
C ARG A 90 18.93 9.47 -5.94
N HIS A 91 20.22 9.19 -5.96
CA HIS A 91 21.27 10.05 -5.41
C HIS A 91 21.81 11.01 -6.47
#